data_AF-A0A2V5KJY7-F1
#
_entry.id   AF-A0A2V5KJY7-F1
#
_cell.length_a   1.000
_cell.length_b   1.000
_cell.length_c   1.000
_cell.angle_alpha   90.00
_cell.angle_beta   90.00
_cell.angle_gamma   90.00
#
_symmetry.space_group_name_H-M   'P 1'
#
loop_
_entity.id
_entity.type
_entity.pdbx_description
1 polymer ?
#
loop_
_entity_poly.entity_id
_entity_poly.type
_entity_poly.pdbx_seq_one_letter_code
_entity_poly.pdbx_strand_id
1 'polypeptide(L)' 'ARAEKELGERFDQREFHDAVLKNGALPLEILEEQVNEYIQRKKSA' A
#
# COMPACT_ATOMS: atom_id res chain seq x y z
N ALA A 1 8.85 -2.76 1.86
CA ALA A 1 9.46 -3.84 1.06
C ALA A 1 8.53 -4.46 0.00
N ARG A 2 7.37 -5.09 0.33
CA ARG A 2 6.51 -5.73 -0.71
C ARG A 2 6.00 -4.75 -1.77
N ALA A 3 5.35 -3.66 -1.35
CA ALA A 3 4.86 -2.64 -2.27
C ALA A 3 5.97 -1.99 -3.12
N GLU A 4 7.12 -1.70 -2.52
CA GLU A 4 8.33 -1.20 -3.23
C GLU A 4 8.81 -2.19 -4.31
N LYS A 5 8.86 -3.49 -4.00
CA LYS A 5 9.26 -4.52 -4.96
C LYS A 5 8.26 -4.68 -6.10
N GLU A 6 6.97 -4.67 -5.78
CA GLU A 6 5.90 -4.92 -6.75
C GLU A 6 5.61 -3.72 -7.67
N LEU A 7 5.89 -2.50 -7.20
CA LEU A 7 5.62 -1.26 -7.94
C LEU A 7 6.88 -0.61 -8.52
N GLY A 8 8.07 -0.91 -7.98
CA GLY A 8 9.34 -0.38 -8.50
C GLY A 8 9.33 1.14 -8.57
N GLU A 9 9.61 1.69 -9.76
CA GLU A 9 9.62 3.14 -10.00
C GLU A 9 8.25 3.82 -9.83
N ARG A 10 7.15 3.06 -9.85
CA ARG A 10 5.80 3.58 -9.59
C ARG A 10 5.46 3.63 -8.09
N PHE A 11 6.36 3.18 -7.23
CA PHE A 11 6.15 3.23 -5.80
C PHE A 11 6.35 4.66 -5.27
N ASP A 12 5.29 5.24 -4.71
CA ASP A 12 5.38 6.45 -3.90
C ASP A 12 5.23 6.10 -2.41
N GLN A 13 6.25 6.43 -1.61
CA GLN A 13 6.27 6.18 -0.17
C GLN A 13 5.28 7.06 0.61
N ARG A 14 5.07 8.31 0.17
CA ARG A 14 4.15 9.22 0.85
C ARG A 14 2.72 8.74 0.67
N GLU A 15 2.36 8.42 -0.57
CA GLU A 15 1.03 7.88 -0.87
C GLU A 15 0.79 6.53 -0.20
N PHE A 16 1.82 5.69 -0.14
CA PHE A 16 1.76 4.42 0.59
C PHE A 16 1.48 4.63 2.08
N HIS A 17 2.22 5.52 2.75
CA HIS A 17 1.99 5.82 4.16
C HIS A 17 0.61 6.42 4.39
N ASP A 18 0.16 7.32 3.52
CA ASP A 18 -1.19 7.88 3.61
C ASP A 18 -2.25 6.79 3.49
N ALA A 19 -2.12 5.86 2.53
CA ALA A 19 -3.04 4.75 2.35
C ALA A 19 -3.10 3.82 3.58
N VAL A 20 -1.94 3.56 4.20
CA VAL A 20 -1.79 2.68 5.37
C VAL A 20 -2.29 3.35 6.66
N LEU A 21 -2.07 4.66 6.82
CA LEU A 21 -2.41 5.40 8.04
C LEU A 21 -3.82 6.01 8.01
N LYS A 22 -4.48 6.06 6.84
CA LYS A 22 -5.79 6.71 6.64
C LYS A 22 -6.86 6.25 7.63
N ASN A 23 -6.82 4.98 8.02
CA ASN A 23 -7.84 4.34 8.85
C ASN A 23 -7.42 4.22 10.33
N GLY A 24 -6.29 4.82 10.72
CA GLY A 24 -5.76 4.72 12.07
C GLY A 24 -5.16 3.35 12.38
N ALA A 25 -5.13 2.97 13.66
CA ALA A 25 -4.57 1.69 14.09
C ALA A 25 -5.51 0.54 13.71
N LEU A 26 -5.04 -0.32 12.80
CA LEU A 26 -5.77 -1.50 12.34
C LEU A 26 -5.02 -2.79 12.72
N PRO A 27 -5.74 -3.92 12.83
CA PRO A 27 -5.11 -5.24 12.92
C PRO A 27 -4.19 -5.48 11.72
N LEU A 28 -3.10 -6.23 11.93
CA LEU A 28 -2.11 -6.52 10.88
C LEU A 28 -2.72 -7.16 9.63
N GLU A 29 -3.72 -8.04 9.79
CA GLU A 29 -4.43 -8.69 8.68
C GLU A 29 -5.11 -7.67 7.76
N ILE A 30 -5.81 -6.69 8.34
CA ILE A 30 -6.48 -5.63 7.58
C ILE A 30 -5.46 -4.68 6.94
N LEU A 31 -4.34 -4.43 7.63
CA LEU A 31 -3.25 -3.65 7.07
C LEU A 31 -2.67 -4.32 5.83
N GLU A 32 -2.52 -5.65 5.84
CA GLU A 32 -2.03 -6.41 4.71
C GLU A 32 -3.01 -6.35 3.52
N GLU A 33 -4.31 -6.47 3.77
CA GLU A 33 -5.34 -6.27 2.74
C GLU A 33 -5.24 -4.88 2.08
N GLN A 34 -5.10 -3.82 2.88
CA GLN A 34 -4.98 -2.45 2.36
C GLN A 34 -3.72 -2.25 1.52
N VAL A 35 -2.60 -2.84 1.93
CA VAL A 35 -1.35 -2.83 1.15
C VAL A 35 -1.56 -3.56 -0.19
N ASN A 36 -2.25 -4.70 -0.18
CA ASN A 36 -2.55 -5.44 -1.40
C ASN A 36 -3.45 -4.64 -2.35
N GLU A 37 -4.50 -4.02 -1.83
CA GLU A 37 -5.38 -3.15 -2.62
C GLU A 37 -4.64 -1.95 -3.22
N TYR A 38 -3.73 -1.34 -2.46
CA TYR A 38 -2.88 -0.26 -2.96
C TYR A 38 -2.02 -0.73 -4.13
N ILE A 39 -1.35 -1.88 -3.99
CA ILE A 39 -0.52 -2.45 -5.05
C ILE A 39 -1.36 -2.75 -6.31
N GLN A 40 -2.54 -3.36 -6.16
CA GLN A 40 -3.41 -3.70 -7.30
C GLN A 40 -3.90 -2.45 -8.03
N ARG A 41 -4.31 -1.41 -7.29
CA ARG A 41 -4.72 -0.12 -7.88
C ARG A 41 -3.57 0.54 -8.65
N LYS A 42 -2.36 0.53 -8.09
CA LYS A 42 -1.17 1.12 -8.73
C LYS A 42 -0.63 0.33 -9.91
N LYS A 43 -0.86 -0.99 -9.97
CA LYS A 43 -0.52 -1.82 -11.13
C LYS A 43 -1.50 -1.66 -12.29
N SER A 44 -2.74 -1.33 -11.99
CA SER A 44 -3.83 -1.21 -12.97
C SER A 44 -3.98 0.21 -13.52
N ALA A 45 -3.28 1.19 -12.95
CA ALA A 45 -3.21 2.59 -13.39
C ALA A 45 -1.99 2.81 -14.30
#